data_AF-A0A9D0P650-F1
#
_entry.id   AF-A0A9D0P650-F1
#
_cell.length_a   1.000
_cell.length_b   1.000
_cell.length_c   1.000
_cell.angle_alpha   90.00
_cell.angle_beta   90.00
_cell.angle_gamma   90.00
#
_symmetry.space_group_name_H-M   'P 1'
#
loop_
_entity.id
_entity.type
_entity.pdbx_description
1 polymer ?
#
loop_
_entity_poly.entity_id
_entity_poly.type
_entity_poly.pdbx_seq_one_letter_code
_entity_poly.pdbx_strand_id
1 'polypeptide(L)'
;MSNQEEHMSIEEAAKHLSTALDEPFDEAEVLNLALNGRLRLSIFFQSHTLAKCSVVRYHQSLFARKNVKLKRGYRLFEERPRHISGLWDLPLLGAGSDQAIEGGRAYVEQRYRELSGEPVPPRSGACGAYVDRPDGTQCELVKKYDPNKFPDESKPFPQPVEYLPTDDFPDDAVLRVREDALNKYLQDRASASQACKVKYSEYSRRSSWMIYEGMFLLLRQRPMIGYVGTKPKFGWVVERCVERHRREKMAPRRFLDGFFQLGRDIEDDLALGKFPVIQTDNDKELQEHDWPTRHLFGDDWYIRTRGFYGDEPWERVPRDRIGVDVCLKRCRPADFLRWAESRGYDIPEELRPLLEDGEEQKKETPEEKQDRLYAWFQEEKAKDDKGALTRVATREGVSRQRISQILKSREKRLQKKT
;
A
#
# COMPACT_ATOMS: atom_id res chain seq x y z
N MET A 1 -11.07 -34.88 -19.68
CA MET A 1 -11.27 -33.60 -20.39
C MET A 1 -10.47 -32.57 -19.61
N SER A 2 -9.30 -32.19 -20.12
CA SER A 2 -8.51 -31.14 -19.49
C SER A 2 -9.34 -29.87 -19.55
N ASN A 3 -9.70 -29.29 -18.40
CA ASN A 3 -10.06 -27.88 -18.33
C ASN A 3 -8.90 -27.15 -19.02
N GLN A 4 -9.12 -26.71 -20.26
CA GLN A 4 -8.32 -25.64 -20.82
C GLN A 4 -8.65 -24.49 -19.89
N GLU A 5 -7.83 -24.31 -18.85
CA GLU A 5 -7.90 -23.14 -18.01
C GLU A 5 -7.96 -21.96 -18.96
N GLU A 6 -9.00 -21.14 -18.83
CA GLU A 6 -9.31 -20.14 -19.83
C GLU A 6 -8.27 -19.02 -19.71
N HIS A 7 -7.48 -18.89 -20.76
CA HIS A 7 -6.41 -17.92 -20.87
C HIS A 7 -6.59 -17.17 -22.16
N MET A 8 -6.49 -15.85 -22.08
CA MET A 8 -6.65 -14.97 -23.24
C MET A 8 -5.33 -14.27 -23.56
N SER A 9 -5.16 -13.85 -24.81
CA SER A 9 -4.03 -12.99 -25.19
C SER A 9 -4.13 -11.63 -24.48
N ILE A 10 -3.02 -10.87 -24.45
CA ILE A 10 -3.02 -9.52 -23.89
C ILE A 10 -3.98 -8.61 -24.66
N GLU A 11 -4.01 -8.73 -25.99
CA GLU A 11 -4.91 -7.96 -26.85
C GLU A 11 -6.39 -8.29 -26.58
N GLU A 12 -6.72 -9.57 -26.42
CA GLU A 12 -8.07 -10.03 -26.06
C GLU A 12 -8.49 -9.49 -24.68
N ALA A 13 -7.58 -9.52 -23.70
CA ALA A 13 -7.81 -8.97 -22.37
C ALA A 13 -8.05 -7.45 -22.43
N ALA A 14 -7.30 -6.71 -23.24
CA ALA A 14 -7.48 -5.26 -23.41
C ALA A 14 -8.85 -4.94 -24.01
N LYS A 15 -9.28 -5.68 -25.05
CA LYS A 15 -10.61 -5.54 -25.66
C LYS A 15 -11.73 -5.89 -24.66
N HIS A 16 -11.52 -6.95 -23.88
CA HIS A 16 -12.48 -7.38 -22.87
C HIS A 16 -12.64 -6.34 -21.76
N LEU A 17 -11.52 -5.83 -21.20
CA LEU A 17 -11.53 -4.74 -20.22
C LEU A 17 -12.20 -3.49 -20.77
N SER A 18 -11.91 -3.15 -22.03
CA SER A 18 -12.48 -1.96 -22.66
C SER A 18 -13.99 -2.03 -22.75
N THR A 19 -14.50 -3.18 -23.16
CA THR A 19 -15.94 -3.43 -23.29
C THR A 19 -16.62 -3.49 -21.93
N ALA A 20 -16.00 -4.13 -20.94
CA ALA A 20 -16.59 -4.34 -19.62
C ALA A 20 -16.63 -3.06 -18.77
N LEU A 21 -15.68 -2.14 -18.95
CA LEU A 21 -15.55 -0.91 -18.17
C LEU A 21 -16.02 0.35 -18.91
N ASP A 22 -16.32 0.26 -20.21
CA ASP A 22 -16.64 1.41 -21.08
C ASP A 22 -15.52 2.49 -21.05
N GLU A 23 -14.28 2.02 -20.88
CA GLU A 23 -13.04 2.81 -20.81
C GLU A 23 -12.08 2.24 -21.86
N PRO A 24 -11.35 3.04 -22.65
CA PRO A 24 -10.39 2.49 -23.60
C PRO A 24 -9.20 1.87 -22.84
N PHE A 25 -8.93 0.59 -23.07
CA PHE A 25 -7.74 -0.12 -22.58
C PHE A 25 -6.86 -0.59 -23.73
N ASP A 26 -5.56 -0.37 -23.61
CA ASP A 26 -4.54 -0.92 -24.51
C ASP A 26 -3.72 -2.05 -23.86
N GLU A 27 -2.83 -2.68 -24.63
CA GLU A 27 -1.98 -3.76 -24.15
C GLU A 27 -1.02 -3.31 -23.03
N ALA A 28 -0.52 -2.07 -23.10
CA ALA A 28 0.40 -1.53 -22.10
C ALA A 28 -0.30 -1.37 -20.75
N GLU A 29 -1.55 -0.91 -20.74
CA GLU A 29 -2.35 -0.81 -19.53
C GLU A 29 -2.64 -2.18 -18.89
N VAL A 30 -2.87 -3.22 -19.69
CA VAL A 30 -3.01 -4.61 -19.19
C VAL A 30 -1.72 -5.06 -18.50
N LEU A 31 -0.56 -4.84 -19.13
CA LEU A 31 0.73 -5.18 -18.53
C LEU A 31 1.00 -4.37 -17.26
N ASN A 32 0.64 -3.09 -17.24
CA ASN A 32 0.75 -2.24 -16.06
C ASN A 32 -0.13 -2.75 -14.91
N LEU A 33 -1.38 -3.17 -15.18
CA LEU A 33 -2.23 -3.80 -14.17
C LEU A 33 -1.59 -5.06 -13.60
N ALA A 34 -0.96 -5.88 -14.44
CA ALA A 34 -0.22 -7.07 -13.99
C ALA A 34 1.02 -6.73 -13.14
N LEU A 35 1.82 -5.74 -13.55
CA LEU A 35 2.99 -5.26 -12.79
C LEU A 35 2.61 -4.69 -11.42
N ASN A 36 1.40 -4.16 -11.29
CA ASN A 36 0.81 -3.69 -10.04
C ASN A 36 0.12 -4.81 -9.22
N GLY A 37 0.23 -6.07 -9.66
CA GLY A 37 -0.35 -7.23 -8.98
C GLY A 37 -1.88 -7.30 -9.04
N ARG A 38 -2.52 -6.55 -9.94
CA ARG A 38 -3.98 -6.56 -10.13
C ARG A 38 -4.45 -7.64 -11.10
N LEU A 39 -3.58 -8.03 -12.03
CA LEU A 39 -3.80 -9.16 -12.93
C LEU A 39 -2.70 -10.21 -12.73
N ARG A 40 -3.03 -11.46 -13.06
CA ARG A 40 -2.05 -12.56 -13.13
C ARG A 40 -1.74 -12.83 -14.59
N LEU A 41 -0.45 -12.86 -14.90
CA LEU A 41 0.04 -13.28 -16.20
C LEU A 41 0.55 -14.71 -16.13
N SER A 42 0.39 -15.40 -17.24
CA SER A 42 0.97 -16.70 -17.50
C SER A 42 1.72 -16.61 -18.83
N ILE A 43 2.68 -17.51 -19.03
CA ILE A 43 3.47 -17.62 -20.24
C ILE A 43 3.23 -18.98 -20.89
N PHE A 44 2.94 -18.97 -22.18
CA PHE A 44 2.71 -20.15 -22.99
C PHE A 44 3.97 -20.46 -23.80
N PHE A 45 4.63 -21.57 -23.49
CA PHE A 45 5.78 -22.07 -24.26
C PHE A 45 5.27 -22.94 -25.42
N GLN A 46 5.38 -22.43 -26.64
CA GLN A 46 5.01 -23.17 -27.86
C GLN A 46 5.97 -24.34 -28.09
N SER A 47 7.27 -24.08 -28.00
CA SER A 47 8.32 -25.08 -28.04
C SER A 47 8.74 -25.53 -26.64
N HIS A 48 9.49 -26.63 -26.60
CA HIS A 48 10.04 -27.15 -25.37
C HIS A 48 11.21 -26.28 -24.88
N THR A 49 11.09 -25.69 -23.70
CA THR A 49 12.17 -24.93 -23.04
C THR A 49 12.83 -25.78 -21.96
N LEU A 50 14.14 -25.64 -21.75
CA LEU A 50 14.84 -26.31 -20.66
C LEU A 50 14.64 -25.55 -19.35
N ALA A 51 14.27 -26.27 -18.29
CA ALA A 51 14.13 -25.69 -16.98
C ALA A 51 14.53 -26.66 -15.87
N LYS A 52 15.09 -26.14 -14.78
CA LYS A 52 15.29 -26.88 -13.52
C LYS A 52 14.05 -26.70 -12.67
N CYS A 53 13.31 -27.78 -12.46
CA CYS A 53 12.07 -27.74 -11.71
C CYS A 53 12.28 -28.20 -10.27
N SER A 54 11.56 -27.57 -9.36
CA SER A 54 11.42 -27.99 -7.97
C SER A 54 9.96 -27.93 -7.60
N VAL A 55 9.49 -28.89 -6.81
CA VAL A 55 8.26 -28.68 -6.06
C VAL A 55 8.65 -27.79 -4.91
N VAL A 56 8.20 -26.53 -4.92
CA VAL A 56 8.43 -25.63 -3.78
C VAL A 56 7.56 -26.15 -2.66
N ARG A 57 8.13 -27.05 -1.86
CA ARG A 57 7.58 -27.34 -0.55
C ARG A 57 7.88 -26.09 0.28
N TYR A 58 6.94 -25.14 0.27
CA TYR A 58 6.83 -24.20 1.37
C TYR A 58 6.75 -25.05 2.61
N HIS A 59 7.86 -25.22 3.32
CA HIS A 59 7.87 -25.86 4.61
C HIS A 59 7.15 -24.89 5.54
N GLN A 60 5.81 -24.89 5.51
CA GLN A 60 4.97 -24.05 6.35
C GLN A 60 5.21 -24.37 7.84
N SER A 61 5.78 -25.54 8.14
CA SER A 61 6.01 -26.02 9.49
C SER A 61 7.45 -26.47 9.69
N LEU A 62 8.37 -25.59 10.13
CA LEU A 62 9.49 -26.01 11.01
C LEU A 62 10.21 -24.83 11.72
N PHE A 63 9.93 -23.58 11.34
CA PHE A 63 10.43 -22.40 12.08
C PHE A 63 9.33 -21.63 12.83
N ALA A 64 8.37 -22.34 13.42
CA ALA A 64 7.56 -21.81 14.52
C ALA A 64 8.37 -21.72 15.84
N ARG A 65 9.67 -21.45 15.77
CA ARG A 65 10.49 -21.06 16.91
C ARG A 65 10.78 -19.57 16.80
N LYS A 66 10.11 -18.85 17.69
CA LYS A 66 10.04 -17.40 17.91
C LYS A 66 11.35 -16.64 17.60
N ASN A 67 11.18 -15.55 16.85
CA ASN A 67 11.98 -14.32 16.85
C ASN A 67 13.30 -14.22 16.04
N VAL A 68 13.53 -15.07 15.02
CA VAL A 68 14.57 -14.78 14.00
C VAL A 68 13.92 -14.50 12.64
N LYS A 69 14.25 -13.32 12.10
CA LYS A 69 13.86 -12.80 10.79
C LYS A 69 14.51 -13.60 9.64
N LEU A 70 13.83 -13.57 8.50
CA LEU A 70 14.09 -14.19 7.19
C LEU A 70 13.75 -15.68 7.08
N LYS A 71 12.52 -15.93 6.57
CA LYS A 71 12.10 -17.17 5.93
C LYS A 71 12.87 -17.36 4.61
N ARG A 72 14.18 -17.65 4.66
CA ARG A 72 14.88 -18.13 3.47
C ARG A 72 14.55 -19.60 3.29
N GLY A 73 13.48 -19.88 2.54
CA GLY A 73 13.29 -21.21 1.98
C GLY A 73 14.43 -21.49 1.02
N TYR A 74 15.22 -22.53 1.29
CA TYR A 74 16.16 -23.01 0.29
C TYR A 74 15.36 -23.74 -0.79
N ARG A 75 15.49 -23.28 -2.04
CA ARG A 75 14.94 -23.99 -3.20
C ARG A 75 15.91 -25.11 -3.55
N LEU A 76 15.49 -26.36 -3.34
CA LEU A 76 16.20 -27.51 -3.86
C LEU A 76 15.65 -27.80 -5.25
N PHE A 77 16.29 -27.22 -6.26
CA PHE A 77 16.02 -27.60 -7.65
C PHE A 77 16.54 -29.01 -7.89
N GLU A 78 15.77 -29.79 -8.66
CA GLU A 78 16.30 -31.05 -9.18
C GLU A 78 17.57 -30.77 -9.97
N GLU A 79 18.57 -31.65 -9.83
CA GLU A 79 19.88 -31.45 -10.45
C GLU A 79 19.84 -31.49 -11.98
N ARG A 80 18.86 -32.18 -12.57
CA ARG A 80 18.75 -32.37 -14.02
C ARG A 80 17.65 -31.51 -14.63
N PRO A 81 17.99 -30.56 -15.53
CA PRO A 81 17.00 -29.81 -16.28
C PRO A 81 16.10 -30.76 -17.09
N ARG A 82 14.83 -30.35 -17.24
CA ARG A 82 13.84 -31.06 -18.05
C ARG A 82 13.23 -30.11 -19.06
N HIS A 83 12.70 -30.66 -20.13
CA HIS A 83 11.91 -29.90 -21.07
C HIS A 83 10.52 -29.61 -20.47
N ILE A 84 10.17 -28.34 -20.38
CA ILE A 84 8.84 -27.87 -20.04
C ILE A 84 8.18 -27.26 -21.28
N SER A 85 6.86 -27.36 -21.34
CA SER A 85 6.04 -26.74 -22.38
C SER A 85 4.65 -26.40 -21.82
N GLY A 86 3.84 -25.75 -22.64
CA GLY A 86 2.49 -25.36 -22.29
C GLY A 86 2.49 -24.11 -21.42
N LEU A 87 1.46 -23.98 -20.59
CA LEU A 87 1.20 -22.77 -19.85
C LEU A 87 1.77 -22.82 -18.43
N TRP A 88 2.40 -21.72 -18.02
CA TRP A 88 2.97 -21.54 -16.69
C TRP A 88 2.67 -20.15 -16.15
N ASP A 89 2.36 -20.03 -14.87
CA ASP A 89 2.14 -18.73 -14.22
C ASP A 89 3.46 -17.97 -14.08
N LEU A 90 3.39 -16.66 -14.30
CA LEU A 90 4.54 -15.77 -14.23
C LEU A 90 4.56 -15.04 -12.88
N PRO A 91 5.49 -15.36 -11.96
CA PRO A 91 5.58 -14.65 -10.70
C PRO A 91 6.10 -13.23 -10.93
N LEU A 92 5.21 -12.23 -10.79
CA LEU A 92 5.54 -10.80 -10.92
C LEU A 92 5.89 -10.11 -9.59
N LEU A 93 5.89 -10.88 -8.50
CA LEU A 93 6.13 -10.38 -7.15
C LEU A 93 7.63 -10.26 -6.88
N GLY A 94 8.19 -9.05 -7.03
CA GLY A 94 9.64 -8.85 -6.89
C GLY A 94 10.09 -7.40 -6.69
N ALA A 95 9.24 -6.47 -6.24
CA ALA A 95 9.68 -5.09 -5.96
C ALA A 95 10.50 -4.94 -4.66
N GLY A 96 10.79 -6.04 -3.95
CA GLY A 96 11.66 -6.07 -2.78
C GLY A 96 13.02 -6.66 -3.14
N SER A 97 14.05 -6.35 -2.35
CA SER A 97 15.48 -6.66 -2.56
C SER A 97 15.88 -8.14 -2.74
N ASP A 98 14.94 -9.05 -2.97
CA ASP A 98 15.18 -10.44 -3.29
C ASP A 98 15.31 -10.59 -4.82
N GLN A 99 16.54 -10.38 -5.32
CA GLN A 99 16.97 -10.43 -6.74
C GLN A 99 16.51 -11.69 -7.52
N ALA A 100 16.09 -12.75 -6.84
CA ALA A 100 15.73 -14.04 -7.46
C ALA A 100 14.33 -14.10 -8.10
N ILE A 101 13.53 -13.02 -8.12
CA ILE A 101 12.20 -13.00 -8.78
C ILE A 101 12.14 -11.92 -9.87
N GLU A 102 13.29 -11.39 -10.28
CA GLU A 102 13.33 -10.27 -11.21
C GLU A 102 13.08 -10.69 -12.67
N GLY A 103 13.47 -11.90 -13.10
CA GLY A 103 13.43 -12.27 -14.53
C GLY A 103 12.03 -12.19 -15.16
N GLY A 104 11.00 -12.72 -14.48
CA GLY A 104 9.61 -12.66 -14.96
C GLY A 104 9.06 -11.24 -15.02
N ARG A 105 9.32 -10.45 -13.98
CA ARG A 105 8.90 -9.05 -13.91
C ARG A 105 9.63 -8.19 -14.94
N ALA A 106 10.95 -8.32 -15.05
CA ALA A 106 11.78 -7.58 -15.99
C ALA A 106 11.37 -7.83 -17.44
N TYR A 107 10.98 -9.07 -17.77
CA TYR A 107 10.42 -9.40 -19.08
C TYR A 107 9.13 -8.61 -19.37
N VAL A 108 8.20 -8.57 -18.41
CA VAL A 108 6.94 -7.82 -18.53
C VAL A 108 7.18 -6.31 -18.56
N GLU A 109 8.08 -5.79 -17.75
CA GLU A 109 8.44 -4.37 -17.73
C GLU A 109 9.07 -3.93 -19.06
N GLN A 110 9.93 -4.76 -19.65
CA GLN A 110 10.45 -4.47 -20.98
C GLN A 110 9.33 -4.42 -22.01
N ARG A 111 8.45 -5.42 -22.02
CA ARG A 111 7.34 -5.45 -22.99
C ARG A 111 6.40 -4.25 -22.82
N TYR A 112 6.12 -3.86 -21.58
CA TYR A 112 5.38 -2.64 -21.25
C TYR A 112 6.06 -1.40 -21.84
N ARG A 113 7.37 -1.22 -21.60
CA ARG A 113 8.13 -0.06 -22.13
C ARG A 113 8.13 -0.01 -23.65
N GLU A 114 8.31 -1.15 -24.31
CA GLU A 114 8.25 -1.25 -25.78
C GLU A 114 6.90 -0.77 -26.32
N LEU A 115 5.80 -1.19 -25.69
CA LEU A 115 4.44 -0.79 -26.08
C LEU A 115 4.15 0.68 -25.75
N SER A 116 4.68 1.19 -24.64
CA SER A 116 4.54 2.61 -24.25
C SER A 116 5.48 3.55 -25.00
N GLY A 117 6.40 3.03 -25.83
CA GLY A 117 7.43 3.83 -26.50
C GLY A 117 8.51 4.38 -25.56
N GLU A 118 8.59 3.86 -24.33
CA GLU A 118 9.63 4.23 -23.37
C GLU A 118 10.97 3.56 -23.73
N PRO A 119 12.11 4.21 -23.45
CA PRO A 119 13.41 3.59 -23.65
C PRO A 119 13.56 2.33 -22.78
N VAL A 120 13.96 1.24 -23.42
CA VAL A 120 14.23 -0.05 -22.77
C VAL A 120 15.65 -0.02 -22.22
N PRO A 121 15.85 -0.03 -20.88
CA PRO A 121 17.19 -0.13 -20.33
C PRO A 121 17.79 -1.49 -20.71
N PRO A 122 19.11 -1.59 -20.90
CA PRO A 122 19.76 -2.88 -21.09
C PRO A 122 19.48 -3.77 -19.87
N ARG A 123 19.10 -5.03 -20.09
CA ARG A 123 18.92 -6.00 -19.01
C ARG A 123 20.26 -6.21 -18.32
N SER A 124 20.38 -5.74 -17.08
CA SER A 124 21.55 -5.92 -16.23
C SER A 124 21.15 -6.74 -15.00
N GLY A 125 20.98 -8.04 -15.17
CA GLY A 125 20.71 -8.94 -14.07
C GLY A 125 21.04 -10.36 -14.48
N ALA A 126 21.85 -11.05 -13.67
CA ALA A 126 22.10 -12.49 -13.78
C ALA A 126 20.98 -13.29 -13.09
N CYS A 127 19.76 -12.77 -13.16
CA CYS A 127 18.62 -13.24 -12.41
C CYS A 127 17.82 -14.15 -13.35
N GLY A 128 17.89 -15.46 -13.12
CA GLY A 128 17.16 -16.44 -13.90
C GLY A 128 15.66 -16.12 -14.00
N ALA A 129 15.07 -16.46 -15.14
CA ALA A 129 13.64 -16.43 -15.34
C ALA A 129 12.98 -17.62 -14.61
N TYR A 130 11.95 -17.34 -13.81
CA TYR A 130 11.19 -18.36 -13.08
C TYR A 130 9.75 -18.40 -13.57
N VAL A 131 9.18 -19.59 -13.54
CA VAL A 131 7.77 -19.84 -13.84
C VAL A 131 7.18 -20.82 -12.82
N ASP A 132 5.91 -20.64 -12.51
CA ASP A 132 5.18 -21.44 -11.52
C ASP A 132 4.07 -22.25 -12.20
N ARG A 133 3.68 -23.37 -11.60
CA ARG A 133 2.47 -24.11 -11.94
C ARG A 133 1.45 -24.04 -10.81
N PRO A 134 0.15 -24.20 -11.11
CA PRO A 134 -0.89 -24.30 -10.10
C PRO A 134 -0.68 -25.43 -9.08
N ASP A 135 0.07 -26.48 -9.45
CA ASP A 135 0.44 -27.59 -8.55
C ASP A 135 1.56 -27.24 -7.55
N GLY A 136 2.08 -26.00 -7.58
CA GLY A 136 3.16 -25.52 -6.72
C GLY A 136 4.57 -25.88 -7.22
N THR A 137 4.69 -26.46 -8.42
CA THR A 137 5.98 -26.65 -9.09
C THR A 137 6.49 -25.31 -9.58
N GLN A 138 7.73 -24.99 -9.23
CA GLN A 138 8.44 -23.83 -9.75
C GLN A 138 9.63 -24.30 -10.59
N CYS A 139 9.80 -23.70 -11.75
CA CYS A 139 10.91 -23.99 -12.64
C CYS A 139 11.74 -22.75 -12.92
N GLU A 140 13.06 -22.88 -12.79
CA GLU A 140 14.04 -21.90 -13.26
C GLU A 140 14.41 -22.25 -14.70
N LEU A 141 14.19 -21.33 -15.63
CA LEU A 141 14.59 -21.51 -17.01
C LEU A 141 16.12 -21.53 -17.10
N VAL A 142 16.65 -22.50 -17.85
CA VAL A 142 18.08 -22.64 -18.05
C VAL A 142 18.42 -22.82 -19.52
N LYS A 143 19.60 -22.37 -19.91
CA LYS A 143 20.19 -22.62 -21.23
C LYS A 143 21.40 -23.53 -21.10
N LYS A 144 21.63 -24.38 -22.11
CA LYS A 144 22.84 -25.19 -22.18
C LYS A 144 24.05 -24.27 -22.29
N TYR A 145 25.08 -24.53 -21.49
CA TYR A 145 26.34 -23.81 -21.58
C TYR A 145 27.01 -24.09 -22.92
N ASP A 146 27.33 -23.03 -23.65
CA ASP A 146 28.12 -23.08 -24.88
C ASP A 146 29.51 -22.51 -24.60
N PRO A 147 30.56 -23.36 -24.54
CA PRO A 147 31.92 -22.91 -24.25
C PRO A 147 32.45 -21.93 -25.30
N ASN A 148 31.94 -21.96 -26.53
CA ASN A 148 32.39 -21.06 -27.59
C ASN A 148 31.84 -19.64 -27.44
N LYS A 149 30.69 -19.48 -26.76
CA LYS A 149 30.03 -18.17 -26.58
C LYS A 149 30.61 -17.37 -25.42
N PHE A 150 31.26 -18.04 -24.46
CA PHE A 150 31.85 -17.43 -23.28
C PHE A 150 33.33 -17.83 -23.15
N PRO A 151 34.20 -17.40 -24.08
CA PRO A 151 35.61 -17.81 -24.12
C PRO A 151 36.47 -17.11 -23.05
N ASP A 152 35.89 -16.61 -21.95
CA ASP A 152 36.66 -15.89 -20.94
C ASP A 152 37.51 -16.87 -20.12
N GLU A 153 38.69 -17.18 -20.66
CA GLU A 153 39.72 -18.05 -20.05
C GLU A 153 40.22 -17.49 -18.71
N SER A 154 39.98 -16.20 -18.42
CA SER A 154 40.53 -15.53 -17.24
C SER A 154 39.87 -15.95 -15.92
N LYS A 155 38.72 -16.62 -15.96
CA LYS A 155 37.99 -17.11 -14.78
C LYS A 155 37.46 -18.52 -15.03
N PRO A 156 38.28 -19.58 -14.81
CA PRO A 156 37.76 -20.93 -14.83
C PRO A 156 36.63 -21.02 -13.80
N PHE A 157 35.40 -21.29 -14.27
CA PHE A 157 34.33 -21.65 -13.37
C PHE A 157 34.81 -22.86 -12.55
N PRO A 158 34.64 -22.86 -11.22
CA PRO A 158 35.22 -23.87 -10.33
C PRO A 158 34.75 -25.30 -10.64
N GLN A 159 33.67 -25.45 -11.42
CA GLN A 159 33.21 -26.71 -12.02
C GLN A 159 32.54 -26.41 -13.38
N PRO A 160 32.59 -27.33 -14.37
CA PRO A 160 31.87 -27.17 -15.63
C PRO A 160 30.36 -27.22 -15.36
N VAL A 161 29.74 -26.05 -15.29
CA VAL A 161 28.28 -25.96 -15.15
C VAL A 161 27.68 -26.22 -16.53
N GLU A 162 27.01 -27.37 -16.72
CA GLU A 162 26.39 -27.71 -18.00
C GLU A 162 25.24 -26.77 -18.41
N TYR A 163 24.62 -26.10 -17.43
CA TYR A 163 23.43 -25.27 -17.62
C TYR A 163 23.48 -23.99 -16.80
N LEU A 164 23.30 -22.86 -17.48
CA LEU A 164 23.21 -21.53 -16.87
C LEU A 164 21.75 -21.08 -16.79
N PRO A 165 21.34 -20.34 -15.75
CA PRO A 165 20.08 -19.60 -15.77
C PRO A 165 19.98 -18.74 -17.04
N THR A 166 18.77 -18.64 -17.60
CA THR A 166 18.50 -17.68 -18.67
C THR A 166 17.78 -16.48 -18.09
N ASP A 167 18.25 -15.29 -18.42
CA ASP A 167 17.62 -14.03 -18.01
C ASP A 167 16.38 -13.72 -18.86
N ASP A 168 16.25 -14.42 -20.00
CA ASP A 168 15.20 -14.21 -21.00
C ASP A 168 14.34 -15.47 -21.21
N PHE A 169 13.07 -15.24 -21.57
CA PHE A 169 12.18 -16.23 -22.13
C PHE A 169 12.51 -16.48 -23.61
N PRO A 170 12.24 -17.67 -24.15
CA PRO A 170 12.47 -17.93 -25.58
C PRO A 170 11.54 -17.08 -26.45
N ASP A 171 11.97 -16.80 -27.68
CA ASP A 171 11.29 -15.87 -28.60
C ASP A 171 9.85 -16.30 -28.96
N ASP A 172 9.54 -17.59 -28.84
CA ASP A 172 8.24 -18.17 -29.13
C ASP A 172 7.30 -18.21 -27.90
N ALA A 173 7.76 -17.72 -26.76
CA ALA A 173 6.94 -17.63 -25.55
C ALA A 173 5.89 -16.52 -25.68
N VAL A 174 4.63 -16.85 -25.39
CA VAL A 174 3.50 -15.92 -25.53
C VAL A 174 2.91 -15.61 -24.16
N LEU A 175 2.87 -14.32 -23.80
CA LEU A 175 2.18 -13.87 -22.60
C LEU A 175 0.66 -14.02 -22.75
N ARG A 176 0.04 -14.49 -21.67
CA ARG A 176 -1.40 -14.71 -21.55
C ARG A 176 -1.89 -14.13 -20.23
N VAL A 177 -3.14 -13.67 -20.21
CA VAL A 177 -3.83 -13.23 -18.99
C VAL A 177 -4.69 -14.38 -18.49
N ARG A 178 -4.63 -14.67 -17.19
CA ARG A 178 -5.57 -15.64 -16.60
C ARG A 178 -6.97 -15.05 -16.52
N GLU A 179 -7.96 -15.77 -17.03
CA GLU A 179 -9.35 -15.29 -17.04
C GLU A 179 -9.94 -15.15 -15.63
N ASP A 180 -9.58 -16.04 -14.70
CA ASP A 180 -10.03 -15.96 -13.30
C ASP A 180 -9.53 -14.68 -12.60
N ALA A 181 -8.27 -14.29 -12.86
CA ALA A 181 -7.71 -13.05 -12.34
C ALA A 181 -8.36 -11.81 -12.97
N LEU A 182 -8.68 -11.86 -14.27
CA LEU A 182 -9.38 -10.79 -14.97
C LEU A 182 -10.80 -10.58 -14.43
N ASN A 183 -11.57 -11.67 -14.34
CA ASN A 183 -12.93 -11.66 -13.82
C ASN A 183 -12.98 -11.16 -12.37
N LYS A 184 -12.01 -11.58 -11.55
CA LYS A 184 -11.86 -11.05 -10.19
C LYS A 184 -11.61 -9.54 -10.18
N TYR A 185 -10.71 -9.04 -11.03
CA TYR A 185 -10.45 -7.60 -11.13
C TYR A 185 -11.70 -6.80 -11.53
N LEU A 186 -12.50 -7.31 -12.47
CA LEU A 186 -13.77 -6.68 -12.88
C LEU A 186 -14.79 -6.67 -11.73
N GLN A 187 -14.91 -7.77 -10.98
CA GLN A 187 -15.78 -7.85 -9.81
C GLN A 187 -15.36 -6.86 -8.70
N ASP A 188 -14.05 -6.75 -8.45
CA ASP A 188 -13.50 -5.82 -7.46
C ASP A 188 -13.77 -4.35 -7.87
N ARG A 189 -13.59 -4.02 -9.16
CA ARG A 189 -13.92 -2.70 -9.73
C ARG A 189 -15.42 -2.37 -9.62
N ALA A 190 -16.29 -3.32 -9.97
CA ALA A 190 -17.74 -3.15 -9.87
C ALA A 190 -18.17 -2.88 -8.42
N SER A 191 -17.62 -3.66 -7.49
CA SER A 191 -17.87 -3.52 -6.05
C SER A 191 -17.39 -2.18 -5.49
N ALA A 192 -16.21 -1.71 -5.93
CA ALA A 192 -15.68 -0.40 -5.54
C ALA A 192 -16.55 0.77 -6.07
N SER A 193 -17.01 0.68 -7.31
CA SER A 193 -17.93 1.67 -7.90
C SER A 193 -19.25 1.74 -7.13
N GLN A 194 -19.81 0.59 -6.75
CA GLN A 194 -21.02 0.53 -5.94
C GLN A 194 -20.82 1.10 -4.53
N ALA A 195 -19.69 0.78 -3.88
CA ALA A 195 -19.35 1.34 -2.56
C ALA A 195 -19.22 2.87 -2.59
N CYS A 196 -18.66 3.44 -3.66
CA CYS A 196 -18.54 4.88 -3.83
C CYS A 196 -19.92 5.57 -3.97
N LYS A 197 -20.84 4.97 -4.74
CA LYS A 197 -22.21 5.49 -4.90
C LYS A 197 -22.98 5.53 -3.58
N VAL A 198 -22.82 4.50 -2.73
CA VAL A 198 -23.45 4.45 -1.40
C VAL A 198 -22.91 5.59 -0.52
N LYS A 199 -21.59 5.72 -0.42
CA LYS A 199 -20.95 6.79 0.38
C LYS A 199 -21.32 8.19 -0.10
N TYR A 200 -21.39 8.43 -1.41
CA TYR A 200 -21.80 9.73 -1.95
C TYR A 200 -23.25 10.05 -1.59
N SER A 201 -24.15 9.06 -1.63
CA SER A 201 -25.55 9.26 -1.25
C SER A 201 -25.72 9.57 0.25
N GLU A 202 -24.93 8.93 1.12
CA GLU A 202 -24.93 9.23 2.56
C GLU A 202 -24.31 10.59 2.85
N TYR A 203 -23.20 10.94 2.20
CA TYR A 203 -22.56 12.23 2.34
C TYR A 203 -23.46 13.35 1.84
N SER A 204 -24.09 13.19 0.68
CA SER A 204 -25.05 14.16 0.13
C SER A 204 -26.24 14.38 1.07
N ARG A 205 -26.75 13.30 1.71
CA ARG A 205 -27.81 13.41 2.73
C ARG A 205 -27.34 14.15 3.98
N ARG A 206 -26.16 13.82 4.52
CA ARG A 206 -25.59 14.48 5.71
C ARG A 206 -25.23 15.94 5.49
N SER A 207 -24.58 16.25 4.37
CA SER A 207 -24.21 17.63 4.02
C SER A 207 -25.43 18.48 3.69
N SER A 208 -26.43 17.94 2.99
CA SER A 208 -27.72 18.63 2.82
C SER A 208 -28.37 18.91 4.18
N TRP A 209 -28.42 17.92 5.08
CA TRP A 209 -29.01 18.08 6.41
C TRP A 209 -28.28 19.13 7.26
N MET A 210 -26.94 19.14 7.28
CA MET A 210 -26.16 20.18 7.97
C MET A 210 -26.35 21.58 7.38
N ILE A 211 -26.49 21.70 6.05
CA ILE A 211 -26.80 22.98 5.42
C ILE A 211 -28.20 23.46 5.84
N TYR A 212 -29.19 22.58 5.86
CA TYR A 212 -30.55 22.92 6.31
C TYR A 212 -30.59 23.30 7.79
N GLU A 213 -29.92 22.54 8.66
CA GLU A 213 -29.91 22.79 10.10
C GLU A 213 -29.10 24.03 10.47
N GLY A 214 -27.94 24.23 9.82
CA GLY A 214 -27.14 25.45 9.95
C GLY A 214 -27.89 26.70 9.44
N MET A 215 -28.59 26.62 8.31
CA MET A 215 -29.46 27.70 7.85
C MET A 215 -30.61 27.96 8.83
N PHE A 216 -31.21 26.91 9.38
CA PHE A 216 -32.33 27.05 10.31
C PHE A 216 -31.89 27.71 11.63
N LEU A 217 -30.72 27.35 12.15
CA LEU A 217 -30.12 27.96 13.34
C LEU A 217 -29.73 29.43 13.10
N LEU A 218 -29.16 29.75 11.94
CA LEU A 218 -28.86 31.14 11.55
C LEU A 218 -30.13 32.00 11.42
N LEU A 219 -31.23 31.43 10.94
CA LEU A 219 -32.53 32.12 10.85
C LEU A 219 -33.21 32.30 12.21
N ARG A 220 -32.90 31.47 13.20
CA ARG A 220 -33.53 31.52 14.53
C ARG A 220 -32.82 32.43 15.53
N GLN A 221 -31.54 32.75 15.31
CA GLN A 221 -30.70 33.48 16.29
C GLN A 221 -30.59 35.00 16.09
N ARG A 222 -31.38 35.66 15.23
CA ARG A 222 -31.31 37.14 15.13
C ARG A 222 -32.65 37.84 15.35
N PRO A 223 -32.88 38.45 16.54
CA PRO A 223 -33.60 39.70 16.61
C PRO A 223 -32.75 40.78 15.92
N MET A 224 -33.38 41.59 15.08
CA MET A 224 -32.73 42.69 14.37
C MET A 224 -32.07 43.66 15.33
N ILE A 225 -30.73 43.71 15.32
CA ILE A 225 -29.96 44.85 15.80
C ILE A 225 -29.19 45.39 14.60
N GLY A 226 -29.53 46.63 14.23
CA GLY A 226 -28.92 47.32 13.10
C GLY A 226 -27.44 47.60 13.37
N TYR A 227 -26.59 47.19 12.45
CA TYR A 227 -25.24 47.70 12.33
C TYR A 227 -24.96 48.03 10.86
N VAL A 228 -24.69 49.32 10.63
CA VAL A 228 -24.23 49.89 9.37
C VAL A 228 -22.71 49.82 9.37
N GLY A 229 -22.13 49.20 8.34
CA GLY A 229 -20.68 49.18 8.13
C GLY A 229 -20.18 47.88 7.54
N THR A 230 -20.05 47.86 6.21
CA THR A 230 -19.27 46.90 5.37
C THR A 230 -19.53 45.41 5.60
N LYS A 231 -20.50 44.84 4.87
CA LYS A 231 -20.76 43.38 4.81
C LYS A 231 -19.74 42.65 3.89
N PRO A 232 -19.35 41.41 4.20
CA PRO A 232 -18.64 40.54 3.26
C PRO A 232 -19.60 40.03 2.17
N LYS A 233 -19.09 39.95 0.93
CA LYS A 233 -19.86 39.71 -0.32
C LYS A 233 -20.70 38.41 -0.32
N PHE A 234 -20.42 37.46 0.57
CA PHE A 234 -21.14 36.18 0.68
C PHE A 234 -22.57 36.33 1.20
N GLY A 235 -22.81 37.30 2.10
CA GLY A 235 -24.16 37.52 2.66
C GLY A 235 -25.16 37.99 1.60
N TRP A 236 -24.71 38.78 0.62
CA TRP A 236 -25.56 39.33 -0.44
C TRP A 236 -26.09 38.25 -1.41
N VAL A 237 -25.27 37.24 -1.73
CA VAL A 237 -25.65 36.14 -2.63
C VAL A 237 -26.72 35.27 -1.99
N VAL A 238 -26.54 34.90 -0.72
CA VAL A 238 -27.53 34.12 0.03
C VAL A 238 -28.84 34.89 0.20
N GLU A 239 -28.76 36.19 0.51
CA GLU A 239 -29.92 37.07 0.68
C GLU A 239 -30.73 37.19 -0.63
N ARG A 240 -30.07 37.37 -1.79
CA ARG A 240 -30.69 37.38 -3.13
C ARG A 240 -31.33 36.04 -3.51
N CYS A 241 -30.67 34.91 -3.21
CA CYS A 241 -31.24 33.58 -3.48
C CYS A 241 -32.49 33.34 -2.63
N VAL A 242 -32.45 33.67 -1.35
CA VAL A 242 -33.58 33.52 -0.42
C VAL A 242 -34.75 34.43 -0.82
N GLU A 243 -34.48 35.65 -1.26
CA GLU A 243 -35.51 36.59 -1.69
C GLU A 243 -36.16 36.19 -3.02
N ARG A 244 -35.38 35.65 -3.96
CA ARG A 244 -35.89 35.04 -5.20
C ARG A 244 -36.77 33.82 -4.90
N HIS A 245 -36.33 32.95 -3.99
CA HIS A 245 -37.11 31.79 -3.56
C HIS A 245 -38.47 32.19 -2.95
N ARG A 246 -38.48 33.23 -2.11
CA ARG A 246 -39.71 33.79 -1.51
C ARG A 246 -40.65 34.38 -2.57
N ARG A 247 -40.14 35.09 -3.57
CA ARG A 247 -40.95 35.64 -4.67
C ARG A 247 -41.54 34.56 -5.57
N GLU A 248 -40.76 33.53 -5.87
CA GLU A 248 -41.11 32.54 -6.89
C GLU A 248 -41.78 31.27 -6.33
N LYS A 249 -41.94 31.15 -5.00
CA LYS A 249 -42.53 29.99 -4.30
C LYS A 249 -41.96 28.65 -4.81
N MET A 250 -40.65 28.59 -5.03
CA MET A 250 -40.04 27.41 -5.63
C MET A 250 -40.08 26.21 -4.68
N ALA A 251 -40.20 25.01 -5.25
CA ALA A 251 -39.94 23.79 -4.50
C ALA A 251 -38.45 23.73 -4.07
N PRO A 252 -38.12 23.20 -2.87
CA PRO A 252 -36.75 23.19 -2.31
C PRO A 252 -35.68 22.64 -3.26
N ARG A 253 -36.04 21.70 -4.14
CA ARG A 253 -35.13 21.09 -5.11
C ARG A 253 -34.65 22.09 -6.18
N ARG A 254 -35.55 22.95 -6.66
CA ARG A 254 -35.21 24.01 -7.65
C ARG A 254 -34.39 25.15 -7.04
N PHE A 255 -34.47 25.35 -5.73
CA PHE A 255 -33.63 26.32 -5.02
C PHE A 255 -32.16 25.90 -5.02
N LEU A 256 -31.89 24.61 -4.75
CA LEU A 256 -30.53 24.07 -4.78
C LEU A 256 -29.97 24.10 -6.21
N ASP A 257 -30.76 23.71 -7.21
CA ASP A 257 -30.34 23.80 -8.62
C ASP A 257 -29.97 25.24 -9.02
N GLY A 258 -30.75 26.23 -8.58
CA GLY A 258 -30.46 27.65 -8.81
C GLY A 258 -29.25 28.16 -8.02
N PHE A 259 -29.01 27.65 -6.81
CA PHE A 259 -27.85 27.99 -5.98
C PHE A 259 -26.55 27.43 -6.57
N PHE A 260 -26.57 26.18 -7.04
CA PHE A 260 -25.42 25.56 -7.71
C PHE A 260 -25.15 26.17 -9.08
N GLN A 261 -26.19 26.54 -9.83
CA GLN A 261 -26.01 27.25 -11.10
C GLN A 261 -25.37 28.62 -10.88
N LEU A 262 -25.81 29.37 -9.87
CA LEU A 262 -25.21 30.66 -9.53
C LEU A 262 -23.75 30.52 -9.05
N GLY A 263 -23.43 29.42 -8.35
CA GLY A 263 -22.05 29.10 -7.99
C GLY A 263 -21.15 28.90 -9.22
N ARG A 264 -21.65 28.16 -10.22
CA ARG A 264 -20.93 27.97 -11.50
C ARG A 264 -20.78 29.26 -12.29
N ASP A 265 -21.83 30.07 -12.36
CA ASP A 265 -21.77 31.37 -13.05
C ASP A 265 -20.74 32.32 -12.40
N ILE A 266 -20.56 32.24 -11.07
CA ILE A 266 -19.53 32.99 -10.33
C ILE A 266 -18.12 32.44 -10.61
N GLU A 267 -17.94 31.13 -10.68
CA GLU A 267 -16.66 30.50 -11.05
C GLU A 267 -16.26 30.87 -12.48
N ASP A 268 -17.21 30.87 -13.42
CA ASP A 268 -16.99 31.29 -14.80
C ASP A 268 -16.63 32.79 -14.88
N ASP A 269 -17.30 33.65 -14.11
CA ASP A 269 -16.98 35.08 -14.04
C ASP A 269 -15.61 35.36 -13.39
N LEU A 270 -15.18 34.54 -12.42
CA LEU A 270 -13.84 34.57 -11.84
C LEU A 270 -12.77 34.11 -12.83
N ALA A 271 -13.02 33.03 -13.58
CA ALA A 271 -12.14 32.53 -14.62
C ALA A 271 -11.98 33.54 -15.78
N LEU A 272 -13.01 34.34 -16.05
CA LEU A 272 -13.00 35.42 -17.03
C LEU A 272 -12.40 36.74 -16.50
N GLY A 273 -11.87 36.75 -15.28
CA GLY A 273 -11.19 37.93 -14.71
C GLY A 273 -12.11 39.13 -14.47
N LYS A 274 -13.42 38.91 -14.34
CA LYS A 274 -14.41 40.00 -14.21
C LYS A 274 -14.43 40.66 -12.83
N PHE A 275 -13.62 40.19 -11.89
CA PHE A 275 -13.45 40.78 -10.57
C PHE A 275 -12.01 41.23 -10.34
N PRO A 276 -11.79 42.46 -9.82
CA PRO A 276 -10.44 42.92 -9.51
C PRO A 276 -9.87 42.10 -8.34
N VAL A 277 -8.69 41.52 -8.56
CA VAL A 277 -7.88 40.86 -7.54
C VAL A 277 -7.37 41.94 -6.57
N ILE A 278 -7.80 41.87 -5.31
CA ILE A 278 -7.19 42.65 -4.23
C ILE A 278 -6.07 41.78 -3.66
N GLN A 279 -4.82 42.13 -3.96
CA GLN A 279 -3.66 41.58 -3.25
C GLN A 279 -3.67 42.09 -1.81
N THR A 280 -3.50 41.19 -0.85
CA THR A 280 -3.24 41.54 0.55
C THR A 280 -1.87 41.00 0.96
N ASP A 281 -1.10 41.83 1.68
CA ASP A 281 0.35 41.73 1.95
C ASP A 281 0.82 40.55 2.84
N ASN A 282 0.04 39.49 3.05
CA ASN A 282 0.35 38.46 4.06
C ASN A 282 1.04 37.18 3.55
N ASP A 283 1.53 37.14 2.31
CA ASP A 283 2.18 35.94 1.76
C ASP A 283 3.64 35.71 2.23
N LYS A 284 4.15 36.51 3.17
CA LYS A 284 5.55 36.40 3.65
C LYS A 284 5.79 35.61 4.94
N GLU A 285 4.76 35.20 5.68
CA GLU A 285 4.94 34.55 7.00
C GLU A 285 4.78 33.02 7.05
N LEU A 286 4.63 32.34 5.91
CA LEU A 286 4.39 30.88 5.87
C LEU A 286 5.64 30.01 5.62
N GLN A 287 6.86 30.55 5.71
CA GLN A 287 8.10 29.81 5.38
C GLN A 287 8.80 29.06 6.55
N GLU A 288 8.33 29.11 7.80
CA GLU A 288 9.14 28.61 8.94
C GLU A 288 8.59 27.40 9.73
N HIS A 289 7.73 26.55 9.15
CA HIS A 289 7.36 25.30 9.82
C HIS A 289 7.60 24.04 8.97
N ASP A 290 8.52 23.19 9.46
CA ASP A 290 8.84 21.85 8.97
C ASP A 290 7.60 20.94 8.99
N TRP A 291 6.95 20.79 7.83
CA TRP A 291 5.87 19.82 7.58
C TRP A 291 6.17 19.00 6.32
N PRO A 292 5.68 17.75 6.22
CA PRO A 292 5.99 16.87 5.09
C PRO A 292 5.51 17.46 3.76
N THR A 293 6.38 17.41 2.76
CA THR A 293 6.11 17.84 1.38
C THR A 293 5.02 16.95 0.78
N ARG A 294 3.90 17.54 0.36
CA ARG A 294 2.78 16.84 -0.28
C ARG A 294 2.87 17.04 -1.78
N HIS A 295 2.74 15.97 -2.55
CA HIS A 295 2.63 16.04 -4.00
C HIS A 295 1.32 15.41 -4.45
N LEU A 296 0.63 16.10 -5.35
CA LEU A 296 -0.62 15.67 -5.95
C LEU A 296 -0.32 14.96 -7.27
N PHE A 297 -0.76 13.72 -7.42
CA PHE A 297 -0.71 12.99 -8.69
C PHE A 297 -2.07 12.33 -8.92
N GLY A 298 -2.91 12.93 -9.77
CA GLY A 298 -4.29 12.49 -9.99
C GLY A 298 -5.19 12.68 -8.76
N ASP A 299 -6.13 11.74 -8.55
CA ASP A 299 -7.12 11.78 -7.45
C ASP A 299 -6.59 11.27 -6.09
N ASP A 300 -5.34 10.81 -6.03
CA ASP A 300 -4.73 10.23 -4.85
C ASP A 300 -3.63 11.11 -4.24
N TRP A 301 -3.45 11.02 -2.92
CA TRP A 301 -2.33 11.63 -2.22
C TRP A 301 -1.22 10.62 -2.00
N TYR A 302 0.02 11.07 -2.16
CA TYR A 302 1.22 10.28 -1.87
C TYR A 302 2.00 10.95 -0.74
N ILE A 303 2.34 10.18 0.30
CA ILE A 303 3.10 10.65 1.45
C ILE A 303 4.47 9.98 1.42
N ARG A 304 5.53 10.78 1.60
CA ARG A 304 6.90 10.28 1.78
C ARG A 304 7.27 10.36 3.25
N THR A 305 7.51 9.23 3.90
CA THR A 305 8.10 9.19 5.24
C THR A 305 9.62 9.34 5.11
N ARG A 306 10.19 10.38 5.75
CA ARG A 306 11.65 10.53 5.81
C ARG A 306 12.16 9.67 6.98
N GLY A 307 12.62 8.46 6.69
CA GLY A 307 13.43 7.67 7.61
C GLY A 307 14.84 8.26 7.77
N PHE A 308 15.50 7.97 8.90
CA PHE A 308 16.87 8.44 9.22
C PHE A 308 17.97 7.87 8.30
N TYR A 309 17.63 6.91 7.43
CA TYR A 309 18.48 6.38 6.37
C TYR A 309 17.65 6.35 5.08
N GLY A 310 18.25 6.81 3.97
CA GLY A 310 17.55 7.23 2.75
C GLY A 310 16.67 6.20 2.04
N ASP A 311 15.82 6.76 1.17
CA ASP A 311 14.94 6.15 0.17
C ASP A 311 13.93 5.09 0.63
N GLU A 312 12.90 5.56 1.34
CA GLU A 312 11.64 4.84 1.47
C GLU A 312 10.67 5.18 0.30
N PRO A 313 9.89 4.19 -0.20
CA PRO A 313 8.94 4.38 -1.29
C PRO A 313 7.74 5.25 -0.87
N TRP A 314 7.09 5.89 -1.85
CA TRP A 314 5.87 6.67 -1.64
C TRP A 314 4.72 5.77 -1.18
N GLU A 315 4.10 6.08 -0.04
CA GLU A 315 2.89 5.40 0.43
C GLU A 315 1.66 6.14 -0.09
N ARG A 316 0.80 5.43 -0.83
CA ARG A 316 -0.49 5.96 -1.30
C ARG A 316 -1.46 6.04 -0.12
N VAL A 317 -2.03 7.22 0.13
CA VAL A 317 -3.01 7.43 1.20
C VAL A 317 -4.32 7.94 0.61
N PRO A 318 -5.43 7.18 0.76
CA PRO A 318 -6.76 7.64 0.36
C PRO A 318 -7.13 8.95 1.07
N ARG A 319 -7.80 9.85 0.33
CA ARG A 319 -8.12 11.22 0.76
C ARG A 319 -8.94 11.29 2.06
N ASP A 320 -9.70 10.25 2.40
CA ASP A 320 -10.53 10.13 3.60
C ASP A 320 -9.78 9.64 4.86
N ARG A 321 -8.51 9.23 4.75
CA ARG A 321 -7.72 8.68 5.87
C ARG A 321 -6.61 9.58 6.39
N ILE A 322 -6.35 10.71 5.74
CA ILE A 322 -5.20 11.59 6.00
C ILE A 322 -5.25 12.25 7.39
N GLY A 323 -6.43 12.45 7.98
CA GLY A 323 -6.57 13.09 9.30
C GLY A 323 -6.36 12.15 10.49
N VAL A 324 -6.69 10.86 10.34
CA VAL A 324 -6.79 9.92 11.48
C VAL A 324 -5.65 8.91 11.46
N ASP A 325 -5.34 8.28 10.31
CA ASP A 325 -4.31 7.23 10.25
C ASP A 325 -2.88 7.79 10.40
N VAL A 326 -2.62 8.99 9.87
CA VAL A 326 -1.29 9.63 9.99
C VAL A 326 -1.02 10.08 11.43
N CYS A 327 -2.06 10.49 12.16
CA CYS A 327 -1.96 10.87 13.56
C CYS A 327 -1.88 9.66 14.50
N LEU A 328 -2.67 8.60 14.27
CA LEU A 328 -2.65 7.39 15.12
C LEU A 328 -1.40 6.53 14.92
N LYS A 329 -0.76 6.54 13.73
CA LYS A 329 0.52 5.85 13.51
C LYS A 329 1.70 6.49 14.27
N ARG A 330 1.58 7.74 14.73
CA ARG A 330 2.67 8.51 15.37
C ARG A 330 2.37 9.03 16.77
N CYS A 331 1.10 9.10 17.17
CA CYS A 331 0.67 9.53 18.49
C CYS A 331 -0.06 8.39 19.20
N ARG A 332 0.11 8.26 20.51
CA ARG A 332 -0.71 7.32 21.28
C ARG A 332 -2.18 7.75 21.18
N PRO A 333 -3.13 6.81 21.14
CA PRO A 333 -4.57 7.12 21.08
C PRO A 333 -5.03 8.19 22.08
N ALA A 334 -4.53 8.14 23.32
CA ALA A 334 -4.80 9.16 24.35
C ALA A 334 -4.16 10.54 24.09
N ASP A 335 -2.99 10.58 23.43
CA ASP A 335 -2.33 11.84 23.04
C ASP A 335 -3.08 12.49 21.87
N PHE A 336 -3.64 11.69 20.97
CA PHE A 336 -4.54 12.14 19.89
C PHE A 336 -5.86 12.68 20.45
N LEU A 337 -6.48 11.97 21.40
CA LEU A 337 -7.72 12.40 22.06
C LEU A 337 -7.54 13.79 22.71
N ARG A 338 -6.49 13.97 23.52
CA ARG A 338 -6.17 15.26 24.16
C ARG A 338 -5.91 16.38 23.15
N TRP A 339 -5.18 16.08 22.08
CA TRP A 339 -4.95 17.05 21.01
C TRP A 339 -6.26 17.48 20.33
N ALA A 340 -7.13 16.52 19.99
CA ALA A 340 -8.40 16.78 19.32
C ALA A 340 -9.35 17.59 20.21
N GLU A 341 -9.44 17.27 21.51
CA GLU A 341 -10.23 18.04 22.48
C GLU A 341 -9.69 19.46 22.65
N SER A 342 -8.36 19.65 22.71
CA SER A 342 -7.74 20.99 22.82
C SER A 342 -8.04 21.91 21.62
N ARG A 343 -8.46 21.33 20.50
CA ARG A 343 -8.79 22.04 19.25
C ARG A 343 -10.30 22.18 19.03
N GLY A 344 -11.12 21.71 19.98
CA GLY A 344 -12.58 21.78 19.90
C GLY A 344 -13.19 20.84 18.88
N TYR A 345 -12.50 19.75 18.52
CA TYR A 345 -13.10 18.71 17.70
C TYR A 345 -14.06 17.87 18.54
N ASP A 346 -15.24 17.61 18.00
CA ASP A 346 -16.23 16.72 18.60
C ASP A 346 -15.88 15.27 18.23
N ILE A 347 -15.53 14.47 19.24
CA ILE A 347 -15.13 13.07 19.08
C ILE A 347 -16.33 12.20 19.44
N PRO A 348 -16.82 11.34 18.54
CA PRO A 348 -17.95 10.47 18.84
C PRO A 348 -17.72 9.65 20.11
N GLU A 349 -18.72 9.61 21.00
CA GLU A 349 -18.63 8.92 22.30
C GLU A 349 -18.32 7.41 22.15
N GLU A 350 -18.64 6.84 21.00
CA GLU A 350 -18.34 5.45 20.61
C GLU A 350 -16.84 5.18 20.42
N LEU A 351 -16.06 6.22 20.07
CA LEU A 351 -14.61 6.13 19.86
C LEU A 351 -13.81 6.45 21.12
N ARG A 352 -14.41 7.11 22.12
CA ARG A 352 -13.75 7.44 23.39
C ARG A 352 -13.19 6.21 24.10
N PRO A 353 -13.95 5.13 24.32
CA PRO A 353 -13.43 3.93 24.95
C PRO A 353 -12.22 3.36 24.19
N LEU A 354 -12.26 3.33 22.85
CA LEU A 354 -11.14 2.82 22.04
C LEU A 354 -9.87 3.69 22.12
N LEU A 355 -10.02 4.97 22.43
CA LEU A 355 -8.92 5.93 22.58
C LEU A 355 -8.44 6.05 24.04
N GLU A 356 -9.32 5.74 25.01
CA GLU A 356 -9.08 5.73 26.46
C GLU A 356 -8.57 4.37 26.98
N ASP A 357 -8.97 3.25 26.37
CA ASP A 357 -8.62 1.85 26.72
C ASP A 357 -7.17 1.48 26.38
N GLY A 358 -6.34 2.45 26.04
CA GLY A 358 -4.91 2.31 26.24
C GLY A 358 -4.63 2.31 27.74
N GLU A 359 -4.97 1.20 28.43
CA GLU A 359 -4.61 0.98 29.83
C GLU A 359 -3.21 1.53 30.02
N GLU A 360 -3.09 2.51 30.91
CA GLU A 360 -1.81 3.04 31.33
C GLU A 360 -1.08 1.85 31.96
N GLN A 361 -0.37 1.06 31.14
CA GLN A 361 0.48 0.00 31.62
C GLN A 361 1.44 0.72 32.55
N LYS A 362 1.21 0.56 33.85
CA LYS A 362 2.07 1.12 34.89
C LYS A 362 3.47 0.77 34.43
N LYS A 363 4.24 1.80 34.07
CA LYS A 363 5.57 1.59 33.51
C LYS A 363 6.34 0.81 34.56
N GLU A 364 6.58 -0.47 34.26
CA GLU A 364 7.32 -1.38 35.12
C GLU A 364 8.62 -0.67 35.49
N THR A 365 8.82 -0.41 36.78
CA THR A 365 10.04 0.23 37.25
C THR A 365 11.23 -0.66 36.87
N PRO A 366 12.44 -0.09 36.71
CA PRO A 366 13.62 -0.90 36.42
C PRO A 366 13.86 -2.03 37.44
N GLU A 367 13.35 -1.87 38.66
CA GLU A 367 13.48 -2.81 39.76
C GLU A 367 12.45 -3.95 39.66
N GLU A 368 11.19 -3.62 39.40
CA GLU A 368 10.14 -4.62 39.11
C GLU A 368 10.53 -5.47 37.90
N LYS A 369 11.10 -4.84 36.86
CA LYS A 369 11.60 -5.56 35.68
C LYS A 369 12.75 -6.51 36.01
N GLN A 370 13.66 -6.09 36.88
CA GLN A 370 14.75 -6.96 37.36
C GLN A 370 14.20 -8.16 38.14
N ASP A 371 13.21 -7.94 39.00
CA ASP A 371 12.59 -8.99 39.82
C ASP A 371 11.81 -9.99 38.98
N ARG A 372 10.99 -9.51 38.03
CA ARG A 372 10.26 -10.37 37.08
C ARG A 372 11.22 -11.24 36.26
N LEU A 373 12.28 -10.64 35.70
CA LEU A 373 13.27 -11.38 34.90
C LEU A 373 14.06 -12.39 35.74
N TYR A 374 14.37 -12.06 37.00
CA TYR A 374 15.04 -12.98 37.90
C TYR A 374 14.15 -14.17 38.26
N ALA A 375 12.88 -13.94 38.59
CA ALA A 375 11.91 -15.00 38.88
C ALA A 375 11.76 -15.96 37.70
N TRP A 376 11.57 -15.43 36.48
CA TRP A 376 11.48 -16.24 35.27
C TRP A 376 12.76 -17.01 34.97
N PHE A 377 13.92 -16.41 35.23
CA PHE A 377 15.18 -17.13 35.06
C PHE A 377 15.27 -18.32 36.01
N GLN A 378 14.85 -18.20 37.28
CA GLN A 378 14.83 -19.33 38.21
C GLN A 378 13.83 -20.42 37.79
N GLU A 379 12.63 -20.03 37.31
CA GLU A 379 11.65 -20.98 36.77
C GLU A 379 12.21 -21.77 35.57
N GLU A 380 12.88 -21.09 34.64
CA GLU A 380 13.45 -21.73 33.46
C GLU A 380 14.71 -22.54 33.78
N LYS A 381 15.48 -22.12 34.80
CA LYS A 381 16.64 -22.84 35.32
C LYS A 381 16.24 -24.16 35.98
N ALA A 382 15.11 -24.17 36.69
CA ALA A 382 14.55 -25.38 37.28
C ALA A 382 14.14 -26.43 36.23
N LYS A 383 13.78 -25.99 35.01
CA LYS A 383 13.46 -26.88 33.88
C LYS A 383 14.72 -27.40 33.19
N ASP A 384 15.63 -26.51 32.83
CA ASP A 384 16.89 -26.82 32.15
C ASP A 384 17.88 -25.65 32.25
N ASP A 385 18.95 -25.84 33.01
CA ASP A 385 19.96 -24.81 33.27
C ASP A 385 20.67 -24.32 32.00
N LYS A 386 21.00 -25.23 31.07
CA LYS A 386 21.81 -24.88 29.88
C LYS A 386 21.09 -23.94 28.92
N GLY A 387 19.75 -23.99 28.86
CA GLY A 387 18.94 -23.16 27.97
C GLY A 387 18.19 -21.99 28.64
N ALA A 388 18.18 -21.90 29.97
CA ALA A 388 17.33 -20.96 30.71
C ALA A 388 17.54 -19.49 30.28
N LEU A 389 18.80 -19.06 30.20
CA LEU A 389 19.15 -17.69 29.83
C LEU A 389 18.69 -17.33 28.41
N THR A 390 18.81 -18.27 27.47
CA THR A 390 18.37 -18.08 26.08
C THR A 390 16.85 -17.96 26.01
N ARG A 391 16.10 -18.79 26.76
CA ARG A 391 14.63 -18.74 26.77
C ARG A 391 14.10 -17.42 27.35
N VAL A 392 14.69 -16.92 28.43
CA VAL A 392 14.34 -15.60 28.99
C VAL A 392 14.67 -14.47 28.01
N ALA A 393 15.85 -14.51 27.39
CA ALA A 393 16.27 -13.51 26.39
C ALA A 393 15.33 -13.47 25.16
N THR A 394 15.00 -14.64 24.60
CA THR A 394 14.06 -14.75 23.47
C THR A 394 12.67 -14.26 23.83
N ARG A 395 12.20 -14.53 25.05
CA ARG A 395 10.87 -14.11 25.51
C ARG A 395 10.77 -12.60 25.70
N GLU A 396 11.79 -11.97 26.28
CA GLU A 396 11.81 -10.52 26.50
C GLU A 396 12.18 -9.74 25.23
N GLY A 397 12.68 -10.41 24.19
CA GLY A 397 13.15 -9.76 22.96
C GLY A 397 14.45 -8.98 23.17
N VAL A 398 15.31 -9.45 24.09
CA VAL A 398 16.55 -8.77 24.49
C VAL A 398 17.74 -9.73 24.30
N SER A 399 18.93 -9.20 24.05
CA SER A 399 20.13 -10.03 23.90
C SER A 399 20.46 -10.83 25.17
N ARG A 400 21.01 -12.03 24.98
CA ARG A 400 21.47 -12.91 26.07
C ARG A 400 22.46 -12.23 27.01
N GLN A 401 23.35 -11.39 26.45
CA GLN A 401 24.32 -10.62 27.23
C GLN A 401 23.64 -9.60 28.16
N ARG A 402 22.59 -8.94 27.68
CA ARG A 402 21.88 -7.93 28.47
C ARG A 402 21.08 -8.56 29.61
N ILE A 403 20.40 -9.70 29.38
CA ILE A 403 19.77 -10.45 30.48
C ILE A 403 20.82 -10.90 31.51
N SER A 404 21.98 -11.39 31.06
CA SER A 404 23.06 -11.76 31.97
C SER A 404 23.54 -10.60 32.84
N GLN A 405 23.67 -9.39 32.28
CA GLN A 405 24.03 -8.19 33.03
C GLN A 405 22.96 -7.81 34.08
N ILE A 406 21.68 -7.88 33.70
CA ILE A 406 20.54 -7.59 34.58
C ILE A 406 20.56 -8.56 35.78
N LEU A 407 20.69 -9.88 35.54
CA LEU A 407 20.74 -10.89 36.60
C LEU A 407 21.94 -10.70 37.53
N LYS A 408 23.15 -10.46 36.99
CA LYS A 408 24.35 -10.17 37.78
C LYS A 408 24.18 -8.93 38.66
N SER A 409 23.53 -7.88 38.15
CA SER A 409 23.29 -6.67 38.92
C SER A 409 22.34 -6.93 40.10
N ARG A 410 21.36 -7.82 39.92
CA ARG A 410 20.40 -8.21 40.96
C ARG A 410 21.04 -9.08 42.04
N GLU A 411 21.86 -10.06 41.65
CA GLU A 411 22.62 -10.90 42.59
C GLU A 411 23.52 -10.07 43.50
N LYS A 412 24.23 -9.08 42.95
CA LYS A 412 25.04 -8.13 43.74
C LYS A 412 24.20 -7.35 44.76
N ARG A 413 22.96 -6.97 44.41
CA ARG A 413 22.05 -6.28 45.33
C ARG A 413 21.57 -7.20 46.46
N LEU A 414 21.34 -8.49 46.17
CA LEU A 414 20.95 -9.47 47.20
C LEU A 414 22.10 -9.74 48.17
N GLN A 415 23.33 -9.87 47.67
CA GLN A 415 24.53 -10.05 48.49
C GLN A 415 24.80 -8.85 49.41
N LYS A 416 24.42 -7.64 49.03
CA LYS A 416 24.55 -6.44 49.90
C LYS A 416 23.49 -6.33 50.98
N LYS A 417 22.38 -7.05 50.86
CA LYS A 417 21.28 -7.05 51.84
C LYS A 417 21.44 -8.14 52.91
N THR A 418 22.37 -9.07 52.71
CA THR A 418 22.72 -10.15 53.63
C THR A 418 23.97 -9.72 54.38
#